data_AF-A0A1B7NDJ9-F1
#
_entry.id   AF-A0A1B7NDJ9-F1
#
_cell.length_a   1.000
_cell.length_b   1.000
_cell.length_c   1.000
_cell.angle_alpha   90.00
_cell.angle_beta   90.00
_cell.angle_gamma   90.00
#
_symmetry.space_group_name_H-M   'P 1'
#
loop_
_entity.id
_entity.type
_entity.pdbx_description
1 polymer ?
#
loop_
_entity_poly.entity_id
_entity_poly.type
_entity_poly.pdbx_seq_one_letter_code
_entity_poly.pdbx_strand_id
1 'polypeptide(L)'
;MSPPEKWPKTEQGKYWLRTQEGLDWLEARGGWDWQQTRVGHSWLQTQDGWNWLQSKEARDTWLPTQGGRNWLEINGGHKWLVSYGGLYWLQTPAGLDWLRIPGGLDWLRSKEGQKYWLETQAGWSWLETVVGYTSWLPTKGGRDWLKTKGGHHWLQSQGGRSWLEIQPGWNWLGTPGGYAWLRKEGHGKYWLGTQPGWNWLQGTEGLTWLSAQRGRRWLKTQTGRNWLQSQGGRAWLQTQGGSNWLKMQ
;
A
#
# COMPACT_ATOMS: atom_id res chain seq x y z
N MET A 1 2.89 6.62 -24.88
CA MET A 1 2.93 5.82 -26.12
C MET A 1 1.50 5.56 -26.53
N SER A 2 1.09 5.93 -27.75
CA SER A 2 -0.23 5.62 -28.28
C SER A 2 -0.23 4.20 -28.87
N PRO A 3 -1.39 3.50 -28.90
CA PRO A 3 -1.50 2.20 -29.56
C PRO A 3 -1.06 2.29 -31.03
N PRO A 4 -0.39 1.28 -31.58
CA PRO A 4 -0.38 1.05 -33.02
C PRO A 4 -1.81 0.77 -33.52
N GLU A 5 -2.18 1.25 -34.71
CA GLU A 5 -3.56 1.13 -35.26
C GLU A 5 -4.10 -0.30 -35.43
N LYS A 6 -3.26 -1.34 -35.26
CA LYS A 6 -3.58 -2.74 -35.56
C LYS A 6 -3.96 -3.61 -34.34
N TRP A 7 -4.19 -3.02 -33.16
CA TRP A 7 -4.47 -3.79 -31.95
C TRP A 7 -5.97 -3.89 -31.61
N PRO A 8 -6.41 -4.95 -30.91
CA PRO A 8 -7.81 -5.14 -30.54
C PRO A 8 -8.37 -3.98 -29.71
N LYS A 9 -9.57 -3.53 -30.08
CA LYS A 9 -10.37 -2.54 -29.34
C LYS A 9 -11.75 -3.10 -29.06
N THR A 10 -12.23 -2.94 -27.82
CA THR A 10 -13.56 -3.39 -27.41
C THR A 10 -14.36 -2.22 -26.82
N GLU A 11 -15.62 -2.07 -27.22
CA GLU A 11 -16.49 -1.01 -26.69
C GLU A 11 -17.48 -1.54 -25.66
N GLN A 12 -18.09 -2.71 -25.90
CA GLN A 12 -18.96 -3.44 -24.98
C GLN A 12 -18.92 -4.96 -25.28
N GLY A 13 -19.01 -5.82 -24.25
CA GLY A 13 -19.15 -7.27 -24.43
C GLY A 13 -18.28 -8.13 -23.51
N LYS A 14 -18.06 -9.38 -23.91
CA LYS A 14 -17.08 -10.28 -23.27
C LYS A 14 -15.92 -10.52 -24.24
N TYR A 15 -14.71 -10.15 -23.86
CA TYR A 15 -13.52 -10.36 -24.70
C TYR A 15 -12.50 -11.25 -24.01
N TRP A 16 -11.84 -12.08 -24.81
CA TRP A 16 -10.85 -13.05 -24.34
C TRP A 16 -9.63 -12.97 -25.25
N LEU A 17 -8.50 -12.49 -24.71
CA LEU A 17 -7.21 -12.46 -25.39
C LEU A 17 -6.23 -13.39 -24.70
N ARG A 18 -5.62 -14.29 -25.46
CA ARG A 18 -4.56 -15.16 -24.96
C ARG A 18 -3.39 -15.18 -25.90
N THR A 19 -2.22 -14.91 -25.35
CA THR A 19 -0.95 -14.84 -26.09
C THR A 19 0.12 -15.65 -25.36
N GLN A 20 0.99 -16.29 -26.14
CA GLN A 20 2.08 -17.09 -25.59
C GLN A 20 3.32 -16.24 -25.32
N GLU A 21 3.70 -15.40 -26.27
CA GLU A 21 4.91 -14.57 -26.18
C GLU A 21 4.71 -13.24 -26.88
N GLY A 22 5.36 -12.19 -26.36
CA GLY A 22 5.54 -10.92 -27.08
C GLY A 22 4.97 -9.70 -26.36
N LEU A 23 4.49 -8.76 -27.17
CA LEU A 23 3.84 -7.53 -26.74
C LEU A 23 2.34 -7.72 -26.91
N ASP A 24 1.57 -7.53 -25.85
CA ASP A 24 0.11 -7.58 -25.92
C ASP A 24 -0.48 -6.23 -25.59
N TRP A 25 -1.47 -5.83 -26.39
CA TRP A 25 -2.15 -4.56 -26.25
C TRP A 25 -3.66 -4.76 -26.38
N LEU A 26 -4.42 -4.27 -25.40
CA LEU A 26 -5.87 -4.25 -25.44
C LEU A 26 -6.39 -2.89 -24.93
N GLU A 27 -7.32 -2.30 -25.69
CA GLU A 27 -8.05 -1.08 -25.29
C GLU A 27 -9.54 -1.44 -25.13
N ALA A 28 -10.07 -1.31 -23.92
CA ALA A 28 -11.47 -1.61 -23.62
C ALA A 28 -12.21 -0.40 -23.03
N ARG A 29 -13.42 -0.13 -23.50
CA ARG A 29 -14.27 0.97 -22.97
C ARG A 29 -15.34 0.51 -21.97
N GLY A 30 -15.47 -0.81 -21.76
CA GLY A 30 -16.39 -1.41 -20.81
C GLY A 30 -16.70 -2.88 -21.12
N GLY A 31 -17.39 -3.56 -20.21
CA GLY A 31 -17.75 -4.98 -20.37
C GLY A 31 -16.96 -5.91 -19.45
N TRP A 32 -16.70 -7.12 -19.92
CA TRP A 32 -15.89 -8.14 -19.23
C TRP A 32 -14.71 -8.53 -20.11
N ASP A 33 -13.52 -8.07 -19.78
CA ASP A 33 -12.32 -8.35 -20.55
C ASP A 33 -11.41 -9.30 -19.78
N TRP A 34 -10.98 -10.37 -20.43
CA TRP A 34 -10.02 -11.33 -19.89
C TRP A 34 -8.79 -11.38 -20.80
N GLN A 35 -7.62 -11.13 -20.21
CA GLN A 35 -6.34 -11.21 -20.89
C GLN A 35 -5.39 -12.13 -20.14
N GLN A 36 -4.78 -13.07 -20.88
CA GLN A 36 -3.72 -13.93 -20.37
C GLN A 36 -2.48 -13.89 -21.26
N THR A 37 -1.37 -13.45 -20.68
CA THR A 37 -0.04 -13.45 -21.30
C THR A 37 0.84 -14.47 -20.58
N ARG A 38 1.51 -15.38 -21.32
CA ARG A 38 2.44 -16.31 -20.67
C ARG A 38 3.80 -15.66 -20.41
N VAL A 39 4.40 -15.05 -21.43
CA VAL A 39 5.72 -14.38 -21.36
C VAL A 39 5.68 -13.06 -22.12
N GLY A 40 6.24 -12.00 -21.54
CA GLY A 40 6.49 -10.75 -22.28
C GLY A 40 5.93 -9.50 -21.60
N HIS A 41 5.47 -8.56 -22.42
CA HIS A 41 5.01 -7.25 -21.97
C HIS A 41 3.50 -7.12 -22.24
N SER A 42 2.76 -6.67 -21.24
CA SER A 42 1.30 -6.52 -21.33
C SER A 42 0.89 -5.08 -21.10
N TRP A 43 0.08 -4.54 -22.00
CA TRP A 43 -0.54 -3.22 -21.88
C TRP A 43 -2.05 -3.36 -22.02
N LEU A 44 -2.78 -2.90 -21.01
CA LEU A 44 -4.23 -2.92 -21.02
C LEU A 44 -4.74 -1.56 -20.56
N GLN A 45 -5.45 -0.85 -21.43
CA GLN A 45 -6.10 0.42 -21.09
C GLN A 45 -7.60 0.20 -21.00
N THR A 46 -8.20 0.55 -19.86
CA THR A 46 -9.65 0.43 -19.68
C THR A 46 -10.29 1.71 -19.16
N GLN A 47 -11.48 2.03 -19.65
CA GLN A 47 -12.25 3.17 -19.11
C GLN A 47 -13.11 2.76 -17.92
N ASP A 48 -13.80 1.62 -18.01
CA ASP A 48 -14.68 1.07 -16.97
C ASP A 48 -14.86 -0.46 -17.19
N GLY A 49 -15.70 -1.12 -16.40
CA GLY A 49 -16.05 -2.53 -16.57
C GLY A 49 -15.32 -3.49 -15.62
N TRP A 50 -15.31 -4.77 -15.97
CA TRP A 50 -14.69 -5.84 -15.20
C TRP A 50 -13.53 -6.43 -15.98
N ASN A 51 -12.31 -6.21 -15.50
CA ASN A 51 -11.11 -6.67 -16.20
C ASN A 51 -10.37 -7.70 -15.36
N TRP A 52 -9.97 -8.78 -16.01
CA TRP A 52 -9.10 -9.80 -15.43
C TRP A 52 -7.85 -9.93 -16.28
N LEU A 53 -6.70 -9.58 -15.70
CA LEU A 53 -5.40 -9.73 -16.35
C LEU A 53 -4.54 -10.72 -15.57
N GLN A 54 -4.06 -11.75 -16.26
CA GLN A 54 -3.12 -12.72 -15.70
C GLN A 54 -1.85 -12.78 -16.53
N SER A 55 -0.70 -12.60 -15.90
CA SER A 55 0.60 -12.78 -16.55
C SER A 55 1.54 -13.66 -15.72
N LYS A 56 2.08 -14.72 -16.33
CA LYS A 56 2.88 -15.74 -15.62
C LYS A 56 4.37 -15.42 -15.54
N GLU A 57 4.91 -14.75 -16.54
CA GLU A 57 6.32 -14.33 -16.62
C GLU A 57 6.36 -12.94 -17.27
N ALA A 58 5.73 -11.96 -16.60
CA ALA A 58 5.74 -10.60 -17.08
C ALA A 58 7.14 -10.00 -16.96
N ARG A 59 7.58 -9.31 -18.01
CA ARG A 59 8.73 -8.39 -17.91
C ARG A 59 8.27 -7.04 -17.41
N ASP A 60 7.31 -6.45 -18.12
CA ASP A 60 6.69 -5.18 -17.76
C ASP A 60 5.17 -5.26 -17.98
N THR A 61 4.39 -4.74 -17.04
CA THR A 61 2.93 -4.63 -17.19
C THR A 61 2.46 -3.22 -16.88
N TRP A 62 1.66 -2.67 -17.79
CA TRP A 62 1.12 -1.32 -17.71
C TRP A 62 -0.41 -1.37 -17.77
N LEU A 63 -1.06 -0.83 -16.74
CA LEU A 63 -2.52 -0.80 -16.65
C LEU A 63 -3.02 0.60 -16.26
N PRO A 64 -3.22 1.50 -17.24
CA PRO A 64 -4.00 2.72 -17.04
C PRO A 64 -5.50 2.42 -17.06
N THR A 65 -6.20 2.78 -15.98
CA THR A 65 -7.66 2.63 -15.86
C THR A 65 -8.32 3.93 -15.41
N GLN A 66 -9.51 4.24 -15.91
CA GLN A 66 -10.30 5.38 -15.41
C GLN A 66 -11.34 4.98 -14.35
N GLY A 67 -11.68 3.69 -14.25
CA GLY A 67 -12.81 3.19 -13.48
C GLY A 67 -12.91 1.66 -13.44
N GLY A 68 -14.02 1.17 -12.89
CA GLY A 68 -14.38 -0.26 -12.94
C GLY A 68 -13.82 -1.11 -11.80
N ARG A 69 -13.82 -2.42 -12.05
CA ARG A 69 -13.37 -3.47 -11.13
C ARG A 69 -12.29 -4.30 -11.83
N ASN A 70 -11.08 -4.21 -11.33
CA ASN A 70 -9.91 -4.79 -12.00
C ASN A 70 -9.25 -5.82 -11.10
N TRP A 71 -9.06 -7.02 -11.62
CA TRP A 71 -8.31 -8.10 -10.98
C TRP A 71 -7.04 -8.38 -11.77
N LEU A 72 -5.90 -8.27 -11.10
CA LEU A 72 -4.59 -8.49 -11.69
C LEU A 72 -3.80 -9.51 -10.90
N GLU A 73 -3.34 -10.54 -11.59
CA GLU A 73 -2.40 -11.53 -11.06
C GLU A 73 -1.18 -11.58 -11.97
N ILE A 74 -0.09 -10.94 -11.53
CA ILE A 74 1.11 -10.76 -12.35
C ILE A 74 2.31 -11.32 -11.59
N ASN A 75 2.97 -12.29 -12.20
CA ASN A 75 4.16 -12.92 -11.68
C ASN A 75 5.42 -12.27 -12.25
N GLY A 76 6.25 -11.71 -11.37
CA GLY A 76 7.54 -11.12 -11.71
C GLY A 76 7.44 -9.75 -12.39
N GLY A 77 8.59 -9.26 -12.83
CA GLY A 77 8.71 -8.04 -13.62
C GLY A 77 8.43 -6.74 -12.86
N HIS A 78 8.32 -5.68 -13.64
CA HIS A 78 7.92 -4.36 -13.19
C HIS A 78 6.46 -4.08 -13.54
N LYS A 79 5.75 -3.44 -12.62
CA LYS A 79 4.30 -3.23 -12.75
C LYS A 79 3.98 -1.77 -12.51
N TRP A 80 3.30 -1.16 -13.47
CA TRP A 80 2.81 0.21 -13.38
C TRP A 80 1.30 0.20 -13.53
N LEU A 81 0.62 0.52 -12.45
CA LEU A 81 -0.83 0.64 -12.45
C LEU A 81 -1.20 2.06 -12.05
N VAL A 82 -2.01 2.69 -12.90
CA VAL A 82 -2.55 4.03 -12.65
C VAL A 82 -4.05 3.94 -12.76
N SER A 83 -4.75 4.34 -11.70
CA SER A 83 -6.20 4.35 -11.68
C SER A 83 -6.78 5.67 -11.20
N TYR A 84 -7.81 6.18 -11.87
CA TYR A 84 -8.53 7.39 -11.46
C TYR A 84 -9.83 7.12 -10.67
N GLY A 85 -10.10 5.87 -10.27
CA GLY A 85 -11.34 5.49 -9.56
C GLY A 85 -11.66 4.00 -9.70
N GLY A 86 -12.44 3.42 -8.77
CA GLY A 86 -12.94 2.04 -8.88
C GLY A 86 -12.45 1.09 -7.77
N LEU A 87 -12.54 -0.23 -8.03
CA LEU A 87 -12.07 -1.30 -7.15
C LEU A 87 -10.91 -2.05 -7.81
N TYR A 88 -9.79 -2.16 -7.12
CA TYR A 88 -8.59 -2.82 -7.64
C TYR A 88 -8.12 -3.92 -6.73
N TRP A 89 -7.91 -5.09 -7.32
CA TRP A 89 -7.20 -6.18 -6.71
C TRP A 89 -5.93 -6.45 -7.50
N LEU A 90 -4.77 -6.30 -6.86
CA LEU A 90 -3.49 -6.65 -7.43
C LEU A 90 -2.79 -7.66 -6.53
N GLN A 91 -2.51 -8.84 -7.08
CA GLN A 91 -1.70 -9.86 -6.44
C GLN A 91 -0.41 -10.07 -7.22
N THR A 92 0.72 -9.93 -6.53
CA THR A 92 2.05 -10.05 -7.12
C THR A 92 2.90 -11.00 -6.28
N PRO A 93 3.34 -12.14 -6.81
CA PRO A 93 4.23 -13.01 -6.05
C PRO A 93 5.66 -12.46 -5.94
N ALA A 94 6.12 -11.69 -6.94
CA ALA A 94 7.48 -11.15 -7.06
C ALA A 94 7.49 -9.87 -7.92
N GLY A 95 8.50 -9.00 -7.72
CA GLY A 95 8.82 -7.89 -8.63
C GLY A 95 8.97 -6.52 -7.96
N LEU A 96 8.91 -5.47 -8.79
CA LEU A 96 8.78 -4.07 -8.36
C LEU A 96 7.41 -3.55 -8.79
N ASP A 97 6.66 -2.99 -7.84
CA ASP A 97 5.30 -2.52 -8.10
C ASP A 97 5.20 -1.01 -7.84
N TRP A 98 4.72 -0.29 -8.84
CA TRP A 98 4.43 1.14 -8.80
C TRP A 98 2.95 1.37 -9.07
N LEU A 99 2.24 1.83 -8.04
CA LEU A 99 0.79 1.97 -8.04
C LEU A 99 0.42 3.41 -7.67
N ARG A 100 -0.37 4.06 -8.53
CA ARG A 100 -0.89 5.42 -8.28
C ARG A 100 -2.40 5.45 -8.42
N ILE A 101 -3.09 5.76 -7.32
CA ILE A 101 -4.55 5.73 -7.24
C ILE A 101 -5.08 7.04 -6.65
N PRO A 102 -5.45 8.02 -7.49
CA PRO A 102 -6.17 9.22 -7.08
C PRO A 102 -7.43 8.99 -6.22
N GLY A 103 -8.13 7.87 -6.36
CA GLY A 103 -9.32 7.56 -5.56
C GLY A 103 -9.84 6.14 -5.78
N GLY A 104 -10.55 5.57 -4.80
CA GLY A 104 -11.20 4.26 -4.92
C GLY A 104 -11.01 3.35 -3.71
N LEU A 105 -11.24 2.04 -3.89
CA LEU A 105 -10.78 1.01 -2.96
C LEU A 105 -9.71 0.18 -3.67
N ASP A 106 -8.58 -0.01 -3.01
CA ASP A 106 -7.48 -0.79 -3.54
C ASP A 106 -6.99 -1.82 -2.54
N TRP A 107 -6.74 -3.02 -3.05
CA TRP A 107 -6.09 -4.09 -2.33
C TRP A 107 -4.88 -4.57 -3.13
N LEU A 108 -3.71 -4.30 -2.60
CA LEU A 108 -2.44 -4.83 -3.05
C LEU A 108 -1.96 -5.92 -2.08
N ARG A 109 -1.70 -7.11 -2.61
CA ARG A 109 -1.08 -8.20 -1.87
C ARG A 109 0.19 -8.65 -2.57
N SER A 110 1.32 -8.52 -1.90
CA SER A 110 2.57 -9.09 -2.37
C SER A 110 3.15 -10.13 -1.42
N LYS A 111 3.61 -11.25 -1.98
CA LYS A 111 4.27 -12.31 -1.21
C LYS A 111 5.76 -12.04 -1.07
N GLU A 112 6.45 -11.75 -2.17
CA GLU A 112 7.88 -11.50 -2.22
C GLU A 112 8.16 -10.32 -3.15
N GLY A 113 9.16 -9.51 -2.86
CA GLY A 113 9.58 -8.45 -3.78
C GLY A 113 10.45 -7.39 -3.13
N GLN A 114 11.15 -6.63 -3.96
CA GLN A 114 12.23 -5.77 -3.49
C GLN A 114 11.73 -4.40 -3.04
N LYS A 115 10.87 -3.76 -3.83
CA LYS A 115 10.36 -2.42 -3.53
C LYS A 115 8.91 -2.24 -3.98
N TYR A 116 8.13 -1.59 -3.12
CA TYR A 116 6.74 -1.22 -3.40
C TYR A 116 6.57 0.28 -3.23
N TRP A 117 5.89 0.90 -4.20
CA TRP A 117 5.46 2.28 -4.10
C TRP A 117 3.97 2.36 -4.41
N LEU A 118 3.19 2.79 -3.41
CA LEU A 118 1.76 3.00 -3.55
C LEU A 118 1.44 4.43 -3.15
N GLU A 119 1.03 5.25 -4.10
CA GLU A 119 0.57 6.61 -3.85
C GLU A 119 -0.94 6.70 -4.00
N THR A 120 -1.65 7.06 -2.93
CA THR A 120 -3.11 7.27 -2.97
C THR A 120 -3.49 8.69 -2.57
N GLN A 121 -4.42 9.34 -3.29
CA GLN A 121 -4.85 10.70 -2.90
C GLN A 121 -6.02 10.66 -1.91
N ALA A 122 -6.93 9.71 -2.06
CA ALA A 122 -8.09 9.48 -1.20
C ALA A 122 -8.60 8.04 -1.36
N GLY A 123 -9.48 7.59 -0.46
CA GLY A 123 -10.14 6.29 -0.57
C GLY A 123 -9.75 5.31 0.53
N TRP A 124 -9.77 4.01 0.23
CA TRP A 124 -9.27 2.99 1.13
C TRP A 124 -8.22 2.15 0.45
N SER A 125 -7.06 2.05 1.09
CA SER A 125 -5.92 1.32 0.57
C SER A 125 -5.52 0.23 1.53
N TRP A 126 -5.44 -1.01 1.03
CA TRP A 126 -4.92 -2.15 1.78
C TRP A 126 -3.67 -2.68 1.11
N LEU A 127 -2.55 -2.62 1.81
CA LEU A 127 -1.29 -3.20 1.40
C LEU A 127 -0.87 -4.30 2.37
N GLU A 128 -0.76 -5.54 1.87
CA GLU A 128 -0.16 -6.65 2.61
C GLU A 128 1.14 -7.08 1.92
N THR A 129 2.27 -7.05 2.65
CA THR A 129 3.57 -7.55 2.16
C THR A 129 4.12 -8.62 3.10
N VAL A 130 4.30 -9.85 2.60
CA VAL A 130 4.74 -10.99 3.43
C VAL A 130 6.25 -11.01 3.64
N VAL A 131 7.05 -10.67 2.62
CA VAL A 131 8.50 -10.48 2.73
C VAL A 131 8.89 -9.35 1.78
N GLY A 132 9.24 -8.19 2.33
CA GLY A 132 9.63 -7.03 1.53
C GLY A 132 10.86 -6.35 2.12
N TYR A 133 11.76 -5.84 1.27
CA TYR A 133 12.89 -5.05 1.77
C TYR A 133 12.46 -3.61 2.05
N THR A 134 11.64 -3.00 1.19
CA THR A 134 11.29 -1.57 1.29
C THR A 134 9.88 -1.27 0.74
N SER A 135 9.01 -0.66 1.53
CA SER A 135 7.70 -0.17 1.07
C SER A 135 7.49 1.30 1.37
N TRP A 136 6.95 2.04 0.39
CA TRP A 136 6.58 3.44 0.50
C TRP A 136 5.09 3.60 0.20
N LEU A 137 4.36 4.17 1.15
CA LEU A 137 2.92 4.38 1.07
C LEU A 137 2.58 5.84 1.45
N PRO A 138 2.84 6.82 0.56
CA PRO A 138 2.35 8.18 0.72
C PRO A 138 0.86 8.29 0.34
N THR A 139 0.05 8.78 1.27
CA THR A 139 -1.38 9.01 1.07
C THR A 139 -1.75 10.45 1.43
N LYS A 140 -2.64 11.10 0.67
CA LYS A 140 -3.09 12.47 0.97
C LYS A 140 -4.42 12.54 1.74
N GLY A 141 -4.93 11.39 2.17
CA GLY A 141 -6.15 11.25 2.96
C GLY A 141 -6.80 9.88 2.74
N GLY A 142 -7.85 9.58 3.51
CA GLY A 142 -8.56 8.30 3.40
C GLY A 142 -8.32 7.35 4.56
N ARG A 143 -8.38 6.04 4.28
CA ARG A 143 -8.18 4.96 5.24
C ARG A 143 -7.14 3.97 4.71
N ASP A 144 -5.97 3.94 5.35
CA ASP A 144 -4.88 3.09 4.90
C ASP A 144 -4.63 1.97 5.88
N TRP A 145 -4.53 0.75 5.37
CA TRP A 145 -4.11 -0.41 6.12
C TRP A 145 -2.84 -0.97 5.52
N LEU A 146 -1.79 -1.04 6.32
CA LEU A 146 -0.53 -1.64 5.94
C LEU A 146 -0.23 -2.80 6.90
N LYS A 147 -0.11 -4.01 6.35
CA LYS A 147 0.30 -5.21 7.08
C LYS A 147 1.58 -5.75 6.51
N THR A 148 2.65 -5.79 7.31
CA THR A 148 3.96 -6.23 6.82
C THR A 148 4.64 -7.20 7.76
N LYS A 149 5.45 -8.11 7.21
CA LYS A 149 6.39 -8.93 7.99
C LYS A 149 7.81 -8.71 7.47
N GLY A 150 8.69 -8.15 8.32
CA GLY A 150 10.06 -7.89 7.92
C GLY A 150 10.22 -6.65 7.04
N GLY A 151 11.40 -6.01 7.10
CA GLY A 151 11.80 -4.97 6.15
C GLY A 151 11.78 -3.54 6.69
N HIS A 152 11.80 -2.59 5.75
CA HIS A 152 11.75 -1.17 5.99
C HIS A 152 10.49 -0.56 5.39
N HIS A 153 9.65 0.11 6.18
CA HIS A 153 8.38 0.63 5.70
C HIS A 153 8.18 2.10 6.10
N TRP A 154 7.73 2.88 5.13
CA TRP A 154 7.37 4.29 5.30
C TRP A 154 5.92 4.48 4.88
N LEU A 155 5.07 4.85 5.84
CA LEU A 155 3.69 5.21 5.63
C LEU A 155 3.50 6.67 6.05
N GLN A 156 3.08 7.50 5.10
CA GLN A 156 2.81 8.91 5.36
C GLN A 156 1.41 9.24 4.90
N SER A 157 0.53 9.70 5.80
CA SER A 157 -0.83 10.12 5.43
C SER A 157 -1.08 11.57 5.80
N GLN A 158 -1.47 12.43 4.85
CA GLN A 158 -1.96 13.78 5.18
C GLN A 158 -3.45 13.70 5.52
N GLY A 159 -3.79 13.73 6.81
CA GLY A 159 -5.17 13.55 7.29
C GLY A 159 -5.62 12.08 7.28
N GLY A 160 -6.90 11.81 7.59
CA GLY A 160 -7.46 10.46 7.52
C GLY A 160 -7.09 9.53 8.69
N ARG A 161 -7.12 8.22 8.43
CA ARG A 161 -6.83 7.17 9.42
C ARG A 161 -5.88 6.15 8.82
N SER A 162 -4.79 5.85 9.52
CA SER A 162 -3.82 4.85 9.09
C SER A 162 -3.65 3.78 10.16
N TRP A 163 -3.72 2.52 9.74
CA TRP A 163 -3.49 1.34 10.55
C TRP A 163 -2.28 0.60 10.03
N LEU A 164 -1.41 0.24 10.96
CA LEU A 164 -0.16 -0.41 10.66
C LEU A 164 0.01 -1.61 11.60
N GLU A 165 0.04 -2.82 11.03
CA GLU A 165 0.29 -4.07 11.75
C GLU A 165 1.61 -4.67 11.25
N ILE A 166 2.60 -4.77 12.13
CA ILE A 166 3.98 -5.08 11.72
C ILE A 166 4.62 -6.17 12.59
N GLN A 167 5.31 -7.10 11.93
CA GLN A 167 6.31 -7.97 12.56
C GLN A 167 7.73 -7.35 12.44
N PRO A 168 8.81 -7.92 13.01
CA PRO A 168 10.11 -7.26 13.20
C PRO A 168 10.63 -6.45 12.01
N GLY A 169 11.12 -5.23 12.22
CA GLY A 169 11.63 -4.38 11.14
C GLY A 169 11.84 -2.91 11.53
N TRP A 170 12.04 -2.05 10.53
CA TRP A 170 12.20 -0.59 10.68
C TRP A 170 11.01 0.14 10.06
N ASN A 171 10.27 0.89 10.86
CA ASN A 171 8.98 1.41 10.42
C ASN A 171 8.79 2.86 10.80
N TRP A 172 8.41 3.66 9.81
CA TRP A 172 8.09 5.08 9.99
C TRP A 172 6.65 5.33 9.58
N LEU A 173 5.85 5.86 10.52
CA LEU A 173 4.46 6.23 10.32
C LEU A 173 4.25 7.70 10.71
N GLY A 174 3.88 8.52 9.73
CA GLY A 174 3.56 9.93 9.92
C GLY A 174 2.15 10.25 9.46
N THR A 175 1.26 10.74 10.34
CA THR A 175 -0.09 11.19 9.91
C THR A 175 -0.48 12.60 10.36
N PRO A 176 0.08 13.67 9.75
CA PRO A 176 -0.31 15.04 10.07
C PRO A 176 -1.82 15.25 9.91
N GLY A 177 -2.51 15.77 10.93
CA GLY A 177 -3.96 16.00 10.91
C GLY A 177 -4.84 14.75 11.07
N GLY A 178 -4.27 13.56 11.32
CA GLY A 178 -4.98 12.28 11.26
C GLY A 178 -4.94 11.43 12.52
N TYR A 179 -5.35 10.17 12.37
CA TYR A 179 -5.27 9.12 13.38
C TYR A 179 -4.27 8.06 12.92
N ALA A 180 -3.31 7.72 13.77
CA ALA A 180 -2.34 6.66 13.53
C ALA A 180 -2.51 5.55 14.55
N TRP A 181 -2.66 4.31 14.08
CA TRP A 181 -2.74 3.11 14.91
C TRP A 181 -1.62 2.15 14.53
N LEU A 182 -0.78 1.78 15.49
CA LEU A 182 0.33 0.87 15.30
C LEU A 182 0.22 -0.33 16.26
N ARG A 183 0.15 -1.53 15.70
CA ARG A 183 0.36 -2.79 16.44
C ARG A 183 1.66 -3.44 15.97
N LYS A 184 2.54 -3.76 16.93
CA LYS A 184 3.82 -4.42 16.66
C LYS A 184 4.00 -5.69 17.48
N GLU A 185 4.59 -6.70 16.85
CA GLU A 185 5.00 -7.95 17.51
C GLU A 185 6.49 -8.22 17.23
N GLY A 186 7.24 -8.54 18.29
CA GLY A 186 8.68 -8.85 18.22
C GLY A 186 9.60 -7.63 18.28
N HIS A 187 10.90 -7.87 18.01
CA HIS A 187 11.94 -6.85 18.06
C HIS A 187 11.94 -5.95 16.81
N GLY A 188 12.10 -4.65 16.96
CA GLY A 188 12.18 -3.72 15.81
C GLY A 188 12.38 -2.28 16.25
N LYS A 189 12.42 -1.38 15.26
CA LYS A 189 12.49 0.07 15.49
C LYS A 189 11.30 0.77 14.83
N TYR A 190 10.59 1.57 15.61
CA TYR A 190 9.31 2.13 15.22
C TYR A 190 9.27 3.62 15.52
N TRP A 191 8.93 4.43 14.52
CA TRP A 191 8.75 5.87 14.63
C TRP A 191 7.32 6.23 14.28
N LEU A 192 6.64 6.93 15.18
CA LEU A 192 5.25 7.34 15.04
C LEU A 192 5.11 8.84 15.31
N GLY A 193 4.62 9.60 14.33
CA GLY A 193 4.52 11.06 14.40
C GLY A 193 3.17 11.60 13.91
N THR A 194 2.51 12.48 14.66
CA THR A 194 1.32 13.23 14.20
C THR A 194 1.31 14.68 14.62
N GLN A 195 0.82 15.57 13.76
CA GLN A 195 0.78 17.02 14.00
C GLN A 195 -0.40 17.68 13.24
N PRO A 196 -1.47 18.17 13.92
CA PRO A 196 -2.07 17.61 15.14
C PRO A 196 -2.63 16.20 14.89
N GLY A 197 -2.94 15.39 15.91
CA GLY A 197 -3.55 14.09 15.66
C GLY A 197 -3.61 13.15 16.86
N TRP A 198 -3.98 11.90 16.59
CA TRP A 198 -4.09 10.85 17.61
C TRP A 198 -3.18 9.69 17.28
N ASN A 199 -2.36 9.28 18.24
CA ASN A 199 -1.51 8.10 18.11
C ASN A 199 -1.92 7.05 19.12
N TRP A 200 -2.09 5.83 18.64
CA TRP A 200 -2.25 4.66 19.46
C TRP A 200 -1.19 3.65 19.08
N LEU A 201 -0.50 3.13 20.09
CA LEU A 201 0.53 2.12 19.91
C LEU A 201 0.37 1.01 20.94
N GLN A 202 0.36 -0.23 20.44
CA GLN A 202 0.47 -1.43 21.26
C GLN A 202 1.56 -2.35 20.73
N GLY A 203 2.37 -2.90 21.62
CA GLY A 203 3.30 -3.96 21.23
C GLY A 203 3.97 -4.67 22.38
N THR A 204 4.73 -5.71 22.05
CA THR A 204 5.41 -6.52 23.07
C THR A 204 6.83 -6.02 23.33
N GLU A 205 7.63 -5.73 22.30
CA GLU A 205 9.09 -5.48 22.44
C GLU A 205 9.64 -4.45 21.42
N GLY A 206 10.91 -4.04 21.55
CA GLY A 206 11.61 -3.18 20.57
C GLY A 206 11.85 -1.72 20.99
N LEU A 207 12.33 -0.90 20.05
CA LEU A 207 12.57 0.53 20.23
C LEU A 207 11.43 1.35 19.61
N THR A 208 10.83 2.23 20.39
CA THR A 208 9.69 3.04 19.96
C THR A 208 9.95 4.52 20.18
N TRP A 209 9.73 5.34 19.15
CA TRP A 209 9.67 6.79 19.25
C TRP A 209 8.28 7.27 18.87
N LEU A 210 7.62 7.98 19.78
CA LEU A 210 6.29 8.53 19.58
C LEU A 210 6.29 10.03 19.85
N SER A 211 5.97 10.82 18.83
CA SER A 211 5.94 12.29 18.90
C SER A 211 4.61 12.84 18.42
N ALA A 212 4.08 13.84 19.12
CA ALA A 212 3.01 14.67 18.59
C ALA A 212 3.11 16.11 19.10
N GLN A 213 2.85 17.08 18.22
CA GLN A 213 2.76 18.48 18.63
C GLN A 213 1.44 18.76 19.34
N ARG A 214 0.29 18.24 18.90
CA ARG A 214 -1.00 18.43 19.59
C ARG A 214 -1.87 17.20 19.43
N GLY A 215 -2.65 16.85 20.46
CA GLY A 215 -3.64 15.77 20.42
C GLY A 215 -3.48 14.70 21.52
N ARG A 216 -3.89 13.45 21.25
CA ARG A 216 -3.92 12.37 22.25
C ARG A 216 -3.00 11.22 21.88
N ARG A 217 -2.30 10.67 22.88
CA ARG A 217 -1.34 9.58 22.67
C ARG A 217 -1.52 8.47 23.69
N TRP A 218 -1.65 7.24 23.22
CA TRP A 218 -1.70 6.06 24.07
C TRP A 218 -0.59 5.08 23.67
N LEU A 219 0.25 4.74 24.63
CA LEU A 219 1.34 3.79 24.45
C LEU A 219 1.21 2.66 25.48
N LYS A 220 1.07 1.43 24.99
CA LYS A 220 1.10 0.22 25.80
C LYS A 220 2.18 -0.74 25.30
N THR A 221 3.18 -1.03 26.13
CA THR A 221 4.23 -2.00 25.80
C THR A 221 4.47 -3.02 26.92
N GLN A 222 4.85 -4.25 26.59
CA GLN A 222 5.29 -5.20 27.61
C GLN A 222 6.73 -4.92 28.05
N THR A 223 7.68 -4.85 27.10
CA THR A 223 9.10 -4.54 27.33
C THR A 223 9.66 -3.64 26.21
N GLY A 224 10.94 -3.22 26.31
CA GLY A 224 11.63 -2.44 25.26
C GLY A 224 12.18 -1.08 25.72
N ARG A 225 12.52 -0.20 24.77
CA ARG A 225 12.86 1.20 25.07
C ARG A 225 11.91 2.15 24.35
N ASN A 226 11.24 3.02 25.10
CA ASN A 226 10.24 3.91 24.55
C ASN A 226 10.56 5.37 24.84
N TRP A 227 10.42 6.20 23.81
CA TRP A 227 10.51 7.65 23.88
C TRP A 227 9.17 8.26 23.51
N LEU A 228 8.60 9.04 24.43
CA LEU A 228 7.34 9.76 24.25
C LEU A 228 7.57 11.27 24.41
N GLN A 229 7.36 12.03 23.33
CA GLN A 229 7.47 13.49 23.34
C GLN A 229 6.13 14.17 23.00
N SER A 230 5.77 15.18 23.79
CA SER A 230 4.59 16.05 23.62
C SER A 230 4.97 17.52 23.56
N GLN A 231 4.26 18.30 22.75
CA GLN A 231 4.24 19.77 22.87
C GLN A 231 2.78 20.28 23.01
N GLY A 232 2.10 19.86 24.09
CA GLY A 232 0.66 20.05 24.27
C GLY A 232 -0.20 18.81 23.97
N GLY A 233 -1.38 18.72 24.61
CA GLY A 233 -2.31 17.57 24.50
C GLY A 233 -2.27 16.61 25.69
N ARG A 234 -2.73 15.35 25.50
CA ARG A 234 -2.78 14.32 26.56
C ARG A 234 -1.97 13.08 26.19
N ALA A 235 -1.27 12.50 27.16
CA ALA A 235 -0.45 11.31 26.99
C ALA A 235 -0.78 10.26 28.05
N TRP A 236 -0.84 9.00 27.64
CA TRP A 236 -1.01 7.83 28.49
C TRP A 236 0.07 6.81 28.18
N LEU A 237 0.73 6.30 29.22
CA LEU A 237 1.81 5.33 29.14
C LEU A 237 1.52 4.16 30.09
N GLN A 238 1.53 2.94 29.56
CA GLN A 238 1.47 1.71 30.34
C GLN A 238 2.57 0.75 29.89
N THR A 239 3.49 0.42 30.81
CA THR A 239 4.60 -0.51 30.51
C THR A 239 4.79 -1.55 31.61
N GLN A 240 4.94 -2.83 31.26
CA GLN A 240 5.21 -3.90 32.24
C GLN A 240 6.71 -4.03 32.58
N GLY A 241 7.60 -3.57 31.70
CA GLY A 241 9.05 -3.54 31.87
C GLY A 241 9.76 -2.71 30.78
N GLY A 242 11.09 -2.58 30.87
CA GLY A 242 11.90 -1.80 29.91
C GLY A 242 12.27 -0.39 30.39
N SER A 243 12.78 0.44 29.47
CA SER A 243 13.22 1.82 29.77
C SER A 243 12.34 2.84 29.05
N ASN A 244 11.78 3.80 29.78
CA ASN A 244 10.90 4.81 29.21
C ASN A 244 11.43 6.23 29.47
N TRP A 245 11.41 7.08 28.45
CA TRP A 245 11.58 8.53 28.61
C TRP A 245 10.33 9.26 28.16
N LEU A 246 9.84 10.13 29.04
CA LEU A 246 8.68 10.98 28.82
C LEU A 246 9.11 12.45 28.88
N LYS A 247 8.89 13.19 27.79
CA LYS A 247 9.06 14.64 27.73
C LYS A 247 7.73 15.30 27.39
N MET A 248 7.21 16.07 28.34
CA MET A 248 5.99 16.87 28.16
C MET A 248 6.38 18.35 28.21
N GLN A 249 6.00 19.10 27.17
CA GLN A 249 6.13 20.55 27.06
C GLN A 249 4.75 21.15 26.83
#